data_AF-U6DCI8-F1
#
_entry.id   AF-U6DCI8-F1
#
_cell.length_a   1.000
_cell.length_b   1.000
_cell.length_c   1.000
_cell.angle_alpha   90.00
_cell.angle_beta   90.00
_cell.angle_gamma   90.00
#
_symmetry.space_group_name_H-M   'P 1'
#
loop_
_entity.id
_entity.type
_entity.pdbx_description
1 polymer ?
#
loop_
_entity_poly.entity_id
_entity_poly.type
_entity_poly.pdbx_seq_one_letter_code
_entity_poly.pdbx_strand_id
1 'polypeptide(L)'
;QKPPRHAPAVHGGPGEMAAMIEVKKDEADHDGGGPPYDTLHIYGYEGAESITESLSSLGTDSSDSDIDYDFLNDWGPRFKMLAELYRSDPQEELMY
;
A
#
# COMPACT_ATOMS: atom_id res chain seq x y z
N GLN A 1 -36.87 -34.47 63.96
CA GLN A 1 -36.18 -35.64 63.37
C GLN A 1 -35.23 -35.15 62.30
N LYS A 2 -33.97 -35.60 62.29
CA LYS A 2 -32.94 -35.28 61.28
C LYS A 2 -32.91 -36.40 60.25
N PRO A 3 -32.89 -36.14 58.92
CA PRO A 3 -32.85 -37.20 57.91
C PRO A 3 -31.51 -37.96 57.95
N PRO A 4 -31.47 -39.21 57.45
CA PRO A 4 -30.33 -40.10 57.63
C PRO A 4 -29.13 -39.60 56.81
N ARG A 5 -27.93 -39.68 57.40
CA ARG A 5 -26.67 -39.40 56.71
C ARG A 5 -26.43 -40.53 55.70
N HIS A 6 -26.41 -40.21 54.41
CA HIS A 6 -25.80 -41.10 53.42
C HIS A 6 -24.31 -41.24 53.75
N ALA A 7 -23.87 -42.47 53.99
CA ALA A 7 -22.45 -42.80 54.02
C ALA A 7 -21.85 -42.45 52.64
N PRO A 8 -20.57 -42.03 52.56
CA PRO A 8 -19.93 -41.83 51.28
C PRO A 8 -19.91 -43.18 50.58
N ALA A 9 -20.54 -43.24 49.40
CA ALA A 9 -20.57 -44.44 48.61
C ALA A 9 -19.14 -44.87 48.28
N VAL A 10 -18.88 -46.16 48.49
CA VAL A 10 -17.65 -46.84 48.08
C VAL A 10 -17.68 -46.90 46.56
N HIS A 11 -17.30 -45.81 45.90
CA HIS A 11 -17.08 -45.77 44.46
C HIS A 11 -15.58 -45.90 44.22
N GLY A 12 -15.18 -47.04 43.69
CA GLY A 12 -13.78 -47.43 43.59
C GLY A 12 -13.61 -48.91 43.25
N GLY A 13 -14.57 -49.53 42.57
CA GLY A 13 -14.36 -50.86 41.99
C GLY A 13 -13.41 -50.79 40.78
N PRO A 14 -12.59 -51.83 40.51
CA PRO A 14 -11.67 -51.84 39.36
C PRO A 14 -12.35 -51.53 38.01
N GLY A 15 -13.60 -51.96 37.83
CA GLY A 15 -14.38 -51.69 36.62
C GLY A 15 -14.87 -50.23 36.49
N GLU A 16 -15.14 -49.55 37.61
CA GLU A 16 -15.48 -48.12 37.60
C GLU A 16 -14.26 -47.27 37.25
N MET A 17 -13.08 -47.67 37.73
CA MET A 17 -11.81 -47.03 37.36
C MET A 17 -11.51 -47.21 35.87
N ALA A 18 -11.73 -48.40 35.32
CA ALA A 18 -11.55 -48.66 33.89
C ALA A 18 -12.47 -47.77 33.04
N ALA A 19 -13.75 -47.64 33.41
CA ALA A 19 -14.69 -46.77 32.73
C ALA A 19 -14.29 -45.28 32.82
N MET A 20 -13.82 -44.82 33.99
CA MET A 20 -13.32 -43.45 34.16
C MET A 20 -12.10 -43.17 33.28
N ILE A 21 -11.17 -44.13 33.16
CA ILE A 21 -9.99 -44.00 32.30
C ILE A 21 -10.41 -43.90 30.83
N GLU A 22 -11.35 -44.73 30.40
CA GLU A 22 -11.85 -44.70 29.01
C GLU A 22 -12.52 -43.37 28.68
N VAL A 23 -13.36 -42.85 29.58
CA VAL A 23 -14.00 -41.53 29.44
C VAL A 23 -12.95 -40.42 29.38
N LYS A 24 -11.98 -40.40 30.31
CA LYS A 24 -10.94 -39.35 30.33
C LYS A 24 -9.99 -39.43 29.15
N LYS A 25 -9.77 -40.62 28.60
CA LYS A 25 -8.98 -40.80 27.37
C LYS A 25 -9.71 -40.17 26.19
N ASP A 26 -11.00 -40.46 26.04
CA ASP A 26 -11.83 -39.87 24.97
C ASP A 26 -11.91 -38.34 25.08
N GLU A 27 -12.04 -37.81 26.31
CA GLU A 27 -11.99 -36.36 26.58
C GLU A 27 -10.64 -35.74 26.15
N ALA A 28 -9.52 -36.43 26.44
CA ALA A 28 -8.19 -35.95 26.09
C ALA A 28 -7.89 -36.05 24.58
N ASP A 29 -8.37 -37.12 23.93
CA ASP A 29 -8.19 -37.34 22.50
C ASP A 29 -8.95 -36.29 21.64
N HIS A 30 -10.03 -35.73 22.19
CA HIS A 30 -10.83 -34.67 21.56
C HIS A 30 -10.54 -33.25 22.08
N ASP A 31 -9.47 -33.07 22.86
CA ASP A 31 -9.06 -31.75 23.33
C ASP A 31 -8.39 -30.94 22.21
N GLY A 32 -9.16 -30.01 21.63
CA GLY A 32 -8.67 -29.07 20.62
C GLY A 32 -7.76 -27.95 21.16
N GLY A 33 -7.54 -27.87 22.47
CA GLY A 33 -6.57 -26.94 23.09
C GLY A 33 -5.13 -27.45 23.04
N GLY A 34 -4.94 -28.68 22.60
CA GLY A 34 -3.64 -29.26 22.31
C GLY A 34 -2.96 -28.65 21.08
N PRO A 35 -1.66 -28.88 20.91
CA PRO A 35 -0.91 -28.42 19.75
C PRO A 35 -1.31 -29.16 18.45
N PRO A 36 -1.00 -28.59 17.26
CA PRO A 36 -0.21 -27.38 17.04
C PRO A 36 -1.08 -26.12 17.02
N TYR A 37 -0.64 -25.09 17.75
CA TYR A 37 -1.26 -23.76 17.67
C TYR A 37 -1.03 -23.14 16.29
N ASP A 38 -1.98 -22.31 15.87
CA ASP A 38 -1.83 -21.51 14.66
C ASP A 38 -0.64 -20.54 14.79
N THR A 39 0.06 -20.32 13.68
CA THR A 39 1.19 -19.39 13.62
C THR A 39 0.86 -18.22 12.70
N LEU A 40 1.05 -16.99 13.19
CA LEU A 40 0.93 -15.79 12.37
C LEU A 40 2.23 -15.56 11.59
N HIS A 41 2.11 -15.34 10.27
CA HIS A 41 3.23 -14.91 9.43
C HIS A 41 3.09 -13.41 9.16
N ILE A 42 4.03 -12.64 9.68
CA ILE A 42 4.07 -11.19 9.48
C ILE A 42 4.95 -10.90 8.27
N TYR A 43 4.35 -10.29 7.24
CA TYR A 43 5.05 -9.86 6.04
C TYR A 43 5.25 -8.34 6.09
N GLY A 44 6.45 -7.89 5.76
CA GLY A 44 6.81 -6.47 5.73
C GLY A 44 7.78 -6.13 4.59
N TYR A 45 7.77 -6.92 3.52
CA TYR A 45 8.62 -6.66 2.37
C TYR A 45 7.99 -5.56 1.51
N GLU A 46 8.64 -4.40 1.49
CA GLU A 46 8.17 -3.20 0.78
C GLU A 46 8.51 -3.22 -0.72
N GLY A 47 9.47 -4.04 -1.13
CA GLY A 47 10.09 -3.95 -2.45
C GLY A 47 11.53 -3.46 -2.34
N ALA A 48 12.24 -3.45 -3.47
CA ALA A 48 13.54 -2.81 -3.57
C ALA A 48 13.34 -1.35 -4.03
N GLU A 49 14.23 -0.45 -3.62
CA GLU A 49 14.27 0.92 -4.14
C GLU A 49 14.70 0.91 -5.62
N SER A 50 13.77 0.60 -6.50
CA SER A 50 13.99 0.63 -7.94
C SER A 50 13.89 2.07 -8.43
N ILE A 51 15.00 2.57 -8.95
CA ILE A 51 15.02 3.85 -9.69
C ILE A 51 14.15 3.67 -10.93
N THR A 52 13.15 4.53 -11.10
CA THR A 52 12.34 4.55 -12.32
C THR A 52 13.24 5.01 -13.47
N GLU A 53 13.51 4.12 -14.42
CA GLU A 53 14.54 4.31 -15.46
C GLU A 53 14.34 5.62 -16.25
N SER A 54 13.11 5.99 -16.57
CA SER A 54 12.78 7.26 -17.21
C SER A 54 11.29 7.59 -17.08
N LEU A 55 10.96 8.86 -16.89
CA LEU A 55 9.61 9.41 -17.01
C LEU A 55 9.54 10.26 -18.27
N SER A 56 8.43 10.19 -19.00
CA SER A 56 8.19 11.06 -20.15
C SER A 56 8.12 12.52 -19.71
N SER A 57 8.74 13.41 -20.50
CA SER A 57 8.59 14.85 -20.30
C SER A 57 7.14 15.26 -20.56
N LEU A 58 6.62 16.20 -19.75
CA LEU A 58 5.33 16.85 -19.97
C LEU A 58 5.42 17.95 -21.04
N GLY A 59 6.26 17.76 -22.05
CA GLY A 59 6.40 18.72 -23.13
C GLY A 59 5.07 18.85 -23.86
N THR A 60 4.41 19.99 -23.70
CA THR A 60 3.41 20.43 -24.69
C THR A 60 4.14 20.57 -26.01
N ASP A 61 3.55 20.11 -27.11
CA ASP A 61 4.02 20.41 -28.47
C ASP A 61 4.10 21.94 -28.64
N SER A 62 5.22 22.53 -28.23
CA SER A 62 5.63 23.83 -28.69
C SER A 62 6.10 23.56 -30.10
N SER A 63 5.16 23.57 -31.05
CA SER A 63 5.55 23.84 -32.42
C SER A 63 6.45 25.06 -32.35
N ASP A 64 7.63 24.97 -32.95
CA ASP A 64 8.44 26.11 -33.34
C ASP A 64 7.64 26.91 -34.39
N SER A 65 6.45 27.34 -33.99
CA SER A 65 5.53 28.10 -34.80
C SER A 65 6.03 29.52 -34.69
N ASP A 66 6.38 30.10 -35.84
CA ASP A 66 6.71 31.50 -36.06
C ASP A 66 5.97 32.41 -35.07
N ILE A 67 6.57 32.66 -33.90
CA ILE A 67 5.95 33.49 -32.88
C ILE A 67 6.12 34.92 -33.37
N ASP A 68 5.01 35.53 -33.77
CA ASP A 68 4.99 36.95 -34.08
C ASP A 68 5.09 37.75 -32.77
N TYR A 69 6.15 38.55 -32.66
CA TYR A 69 6.46 39.37 -31.49
C TYR A 69 5.95 40.81 -31.60
N ASP A 70 5.03 41.09 -32.55
CA ASP A 70 4.47 42.43 -32.76
C ASP A 70 3.83 43.04 -31.51
N PHE A 71 3.36 42.23 -30.55
CA PHE A 71 2.83 42.68 -29.27
C PHE A 71 3.85 43.43 -28.38
N LEU A 72 5.15 43.27 -28.63
CA LEU A 72 6.19 44.01 -27.90
C LEU A 72 6.11 45.53 -28.15
N ASN A 73 5.54 45.96 -29.28
CA ASN A 73 5.32 47.37 -29.59
C ASN A 73 4.35 48.05 -28.61
N ASP A 74 3.39 47.28 -28.08
CA ASP A 74 2.32 47.81 -27.22
C ASP A 74 2.69 47.83 -25.73
N TRP A 75 3.82 47.21 -25.33
CA TRP A 75 4.24 47.12 -23.92
C TRP A 75 4.95 48.38 -23.39
N GLY A 76 5.20 49.37 -24.25
CA GLY A 76 5.72 50.68 -23.88
C GLY A 76 7.26 50.81 -23.93
N PRO A 77 7.80 51.97 -23.52
CA PRO A 77 9.17 52.38 -23.87
C PRO A 77 10.27 51.50 -23.28
N ARG A 78 9.98 50.76 -22.21
CA ARG A 78 10.92 49.80 -21.61
C ARG A 78 11.20 48.60 -22.51
N PHE A 79 10.28 48.27 -23.41
CA PHE A 79 10.37 47.11 -24.30
C PHE A 79 10.79 47.49 -25.72
N LYS A 80 11.07 48.78 -25.97
CA LYS A 80 11.43 49.30 -27.30
C LYS A 80 12.60 48.53 -27.94
N MET A 81 13.66 48.24 -27.17
CA MET A 81 14.81 47.49 -27.67
C MET A 81 14.46 46.05 -28.06
N LEU A 82 13.54 45.40 -27.32
CA LEU A 82 13.07 44.06 -27.66
C LEU A 82 12.15 44.11 -28.89
N ALA A 83 11.27 45.10 -28.96
CA ALA A 83 10.41 45.32 -30.13
C ALA A 83 11.24 45.56 -31.40
N GLU A 84 12.35 46.30 -31.31
CA GLU A 84 13.28 46.51 -32.44
C GLU A 84 14.03 45.22 -32.83
N LEU A 85 14.44 44.39 -31.87
CA LEU A 85 15.21 43.17 -32.12
C LEU A 85 14.38 42.03 -32.73
N TYR A 86 13.12 41.91 -32.33
CA TYR A 86 12.21 40.83 -32.74
C TYR A 86 11.20 41.25 -33.82
N ARG A 87 11.31 42.48 -34.33
CA ARG A 87 10.55 42.90 -35.49
C ARG A 87 11.01 42.09 -36.69
N SER A 88 10.07 41.47 -37.39
CA SER A 88 10.29 40.85 -38.70
C SER A 88 10.73 41.94 -39.68
N ASP A 89 12.04 42.10 -39.87
CA ASP A 89 12.58 43.10 -40.77
C ASP A 89 12.62 42.54 -42.20
N PRO A 90 11.91 43.11 -43.19
CA PRO A 90 12.09 42.76 -44.60
C PRO A 90 13.37 43.36 -45.22
N GLN A 91 14.34 43.82 -44.42
CA GLN A 91 15.59 44.41 -44.90
C GLN A 91 16.62 43.39 -45.43
N GLU A 92 16.20 42.16 -45.76
CA GLU A 92 16.97 41.24 -46.63
C GLU A 92 16.30 40.96 -47.99
N GLU A 93 15.43 41.86 -48.49
CA GLU A 93 14.94 41.78 -49.89
C GLU A 93 15.33 42.98 -50.77
N LEU A 94 16.19 43.88 -50.28
CA LEU A 94 16.67 45.06 -51.03
C LEU A 94 18.18 45.30 -50.93
N MET A 95 18.98 44.24 -50.98
CA MET A 95 20.37 44.32 -51.44
C MET A 95 20.79 42.99 -52.07
N TYR A 96 20.25 42.67 -53.25
CA TYR A 96 20.95 42.15 -54.44
C TYR A 96 20.03 42.19 -55.66
#